data_AF-A0A5C7LAT4-F1
#
_entry.id   AF-A0A5C7LAT4-F1
#
_cell.length_a   1.000
_cell.length_b   1.000
_cell.length_c   1.000
_cell.angle_alpha   90.00
_cell.angle_beta   90.00
_cell.angle_gamma   90.00
#
_symmetry.space_group_name_H-M   'P 1'
#
loop_
_entity.id
_entity.type
_entity.pdbx_description
1 polymer ?
#
loop_
_entity_poly.entity_id
_entity_poly.type
_entity_poly.pdbx_seq_one_letter_code
_entity_poly.pdbx_strand_id
1 'polypeptide(L)'
;MSTYLGIDWGTKKIGLALAHDETRVAVAYATIPNDATLWRTLKDILRKEAVDSVVVGISSRRGSDATQHPVQGFAQQLREKCGVVVVLTDEMFTSKLAQELMKERGEKQVMAHDDAEAAKLLLQEWLERPNKL
;
A
#
# COMPACT_ATOMS: atom_id res chain seq x y z
N MET A 1 7.31 7.48 18.13
CA MET A 1 6.51 6.30 17.83
C MET A 1 5.85 6.60 16.51
N SER A 2 6.11 5.80 15.48
CA SER A 2 5.63 6.11 14.12
C SER A 2 4.53 5.14 13.70
N THR A 3 3.44 5.67 13.16
CA THR A 3 2.36 4.90 12.55
C THR A 3 2.44 5.02 11.04
N TYR A 4 2.35 3.87 10.36
CA TYR A 4 2.44 3.76 8.92
C TYR A 4 1.09 3.33 8.35
N LEU A 5 0.71 3.93 7.23
CA LEU A 5 -0.42 3.49 6.41
C LEU A 5 0.13 2.87 5.12
N GLY A 6 -0.18 1.61 4.86
CA GLY A 6 0.05 0.93 3.59
C GLY A 6 -1.13 1.18 2.65
N ILE A 7 -0.84 1.48 1.39
CA ILE A 7 -1.84 1.68 0.34
C ILE A 7 -1.51 0.79 -0.85
N ASP A 8 -2.47 -0.08 -1.19
CA ASP A 8 -2.55 -0.72 -2.49
C ASP A 8 -3.53 0.05 -3.37
N TRP A 9 -3.02 0.72 -4.41
CA TRP A 9 -3.81 1.62 -5.25
C TRP A 9 -4.41 0.88 -6.43
N GLY A 10 -5.73 0.71 -6.41
CA GLY A 10 -6.51 0.24 -7.56
C GLY A 10 -7.33 1.37 -8.19
N THR A 11 -7.66 1.21 -9.48
CA THR A 11 -8.46 2.21 -10.22
C THR A 11 -9.91 2.33 -9.76
N LYS A 12 -10.45 1.32 -9.08
CA LYS A 12 -11.83 1.29 -8.57
C LYS A 12 -11.90 1.33 -7.05
N LYS A 13 -10.96 0.66 -6.39
CA LYS A 13 -10.88 0.48 -4.94
C LYS A 13 -9.43 0.62 -4.51
N ILE A 14 -9.24 1.01 -3.26
CA ILE A 14 -7.95 1.19 -2.64
C ILE A 14 -7.94 0.40 -1.35
N GLY A 15 -6.98 -0.51 -1.23
CA GLY A 15 -6.72 -1.26 -0.03
C GLY A 15 -5.87 -0.46 0.95
N LEU A 16 -6.19 -0.54 2.23
CA LEU A 16 -5.49 0.14 3.31
C LEU A 16 -5.05 -0.84 4.38
N ALA A 17 -3.86 -0.64 4.91
CA ALA A 17 -3.33 -1.37 6.07
C ALA A 17 -2.62 -0.43 7.04
N LEU A 18 -2.60 -0.78 8.32
CA LEU A 18 -1.89 -0.02 9.36
C LEU A 18 -0.76 -0.85 9.94
N ALA A 19 0.29 -0.15 10.37
CA ALA A 19 1.35 -0.74 11.18
C ALA A 19 1.94 0.30 12.13
N HIS A 20 2.47 -0.19 13.24
CA HIS A 20 3.22 0.62 14.20
C HIS A 20 4.69 0.20 14.20
N ASP A 21 5.59 1.17 14.34
CA ASP A 21 7.03 0.93 14.34
C ASP A 21 7.48 -0.02 15.45
N GLU A 22 6.78 -0.01 16.59
CA GLU A 22 7.08 -0.83 17.77
C GLU A 22 6.81 -2.32 17.54
N THR A 23 5.64 -2.64 16.98
CA THR A 23 5.22 -4.03 16.78
C THR A 23 5.78 -4.60 15.48
N ARG A 24 6.02 -3.73 14.48
CA ARG A 24 6.42 -4.12 13.12
C ARG A 24 5.48 -5.16 12.48
N VAL A 25 4.21 -5.09 12.82
CA VAL A 25 3.16 -5.95 12.26
C VAL A 25 2.17 -5.09 11.50
N ALA A 26 1.96 -5.43 10.23
CA ALA A 26 0.91 -4.84 9.40
C ALA A 26 -0.41 -5.57 9.58
N VAL A 27 -1.50 -4.81 9.64
CA VAL A 27 -2.88 -5.32 9.75
C VAL A 27 -3.74 -4.68 8.67
N ALA A 28 -4.55 -5.49 7.99
CA ALA A 28 -5.53 -5.01 7.02
C ALA A 28 -6.52 -4.08 7.74
N TYR A 29 -6.74 -2.88 7.19
CA TYR A 29 -7.54 -1.85 7.83
C TYR A 29 -8.89 -1.67 7.15
N ALA A 30 -8.90 -1.36 5.86
CA ALA A 30 -10.13 -1.13 5.11
C ALA A 30 -9.89 -1.16 3.60
N THR A 31 -10.97 -1.38 2.85
CA THR A 31 -11.01 -1.15 1.39
C THR A 31 -11.97 0.00 1.12
N ILE A 32 -11.49 1.06 0.46
CA ILE A 32 -12.27 2.27 0.17
C ILE A 32 -12.44 2.49 -1.33
N PRO A 33 -13.53 3.12 -1.80
CA PRO A 33 -13.70 3.43 -3.21
C PRO A 33 -12.70 4.50 -3.69
N ASN A 34 -12.19 4.34 -4.91
CA ASN A 34 -11.38 5.35 -5.60
C ASN A 34 -12.29 6.30 -6.38
N ASP A 35 -13.04 7.14 -5.66
CA ASP A 35 -14.01 8.07 -6.24
C ASP A 35 -13.87 9.49 -5.65
N ALA A 36 -14.86 10.35 -5.87
CA ALA A 36 -14.88 11.72 -5.38
C ALA A 36 -14.77 11.85 -3.84
N THR A 37 -15.05 10.79 -3.09
CA THR A 37 -14.98 10.77 -1.62
C THR A 37 -13.59 10.44 -1.08
N LEU A 38 -12.70 9.88 -1.92
CA LEU A 38 -11.40 9.33 -1.54
C LEU A 38 -10.61 10.25 -0.62
N TRP A 39 -10.42 11.51 -1.02
CA TRP A 39 -9.56 12.44 -0.29
C TRP A 39 -10.10 12.82 1.09
N ARG A 40 -11.43 12.89 1.22
CA ARG A 40 -12.06 13.15 2.54
C ARG A 40 -11.82 11.94 3.45
N THR A 41 -12.12 10.75 2.95
CA THR A 41 -11.96 9.49 3.69
C THR A 41 -10.52 9.27 4.14
N LEU A 42 -9.54 9.49 3.25
CA LEU A 42 -8.12 9.36 3.60
C LEU A 42 -7.70 10.37 4.67
N LYS A 43 -8.11 11.64 4.59
CA LYS A 43 -7.79 12.63 5.63
C LYS A 43 -8.34 12.24 6.99
N ASP A 44 -9.57 11.73 7.03
CA ASP A 44 -10.17 11.28 8.28
C ASP A 44 -9.42 10.10 8.88
N ILE A 45 -9.00 9.13 8.06
CA ILE A 45 -8.19 7.98 8.51
C ILE A 45 -6.82 8.43 9.00
N LEU A 46 -6.09 9.22 8.21
CA LEU A 46 -4.76 9.72 8.57
C LEU A 46 -4.77 10.46 9.90
N ARG A 47 -5.80 11.28 10.14
CA ARG A 47 -5.98 12.01 11.41
C ARG A 47 -6.37 11.07 12.56
N LYS A 48 -7.34 10.18 12.34
CA LYS A 48 -7.88 9.28 13.37
C LYS A 48 -6.83 8.33 13.90
N GLU A 49 -6.00 7.81 13.01
CA GLU A 49 -4.97 6.81 13.31
C GLU A 49 -3.60 7.44 13.56
N ALA A 50 -3.50 8.78 13.53
CA ALA A 50 -2.27 9.55 13.71
C ALA A 50 -1.10 9.03 12.84
N VAL A 51 -1.35 8.90 11.53
CA VAL A 51 -0.38 8.36 10.57
C VAL A 51 0.73 9.36 10.27
N ASP A 52 1.98 8.94 10.45
CA ASP A 52 3.17 9.74 10.18
C ASP A 52 3.65 9.61 8.73
N SER A 53 3.51 8.42 8.13
CA SER A 53 4.02 8.13 6.80
C SER A 53 3.13 7.13 6.07
N VAL A 54 2.99 7.35 4.75
CA VAL A 54 2.22 6.48 3.87
C VAL A 54 3.16 5.73 2.94
N VAL A 55 3.02 4.42 2.89
CA VAL A 55 3.74 3.52 1.98
C VAL A 55 2.79 3.13 0.86
N VAL A 56 3.14 3.44 -0.38
CA VAL A 56 2.31 3.17 -1.56
C VAL A 56 3.04 2.20 -2.47
N GLY A 57 2.36 1.12 -2.84
CA GLY A 57 2.86 0.15 -3.81
C GLY A 57 2.90 0.71 -5.22
N ILE A 58 3.99 0.43 -5.94
CA ILE A 58 4.09 0.66 -7.37
C ILE A 58 4.46 -0.65 -8.06
N SER A 59 3.57 -1.14 -8.93
CA SER A 59 3.86 -2.29 -9.78
C SER A 59 4.90 -1.89 -10.83
N SER A 60 6.12 -2.41 -10.71
CA SER A 60 7.15 -2.23 -11.73
C SER A 60 6.83 -3.10 -12.95
N ARG A 61 5.98 -2.61 -13.86
CA ARG A 61 5.88 -3.24 -15.18
C ARG A 61 7.22 -3.11 -15.90
N ARG A 62 7.90 -4.23 -16.13
CA ARG A 62 9.05 -4.34 -17.05
C ARG A 62 8.69 -3.70 -18.40
N GLY A 63 9.33 -2.58 -18.71
CA GLY A 63 9.37 -2.04 -20.08
C GLY A 63 8.60 -0.74 -20.35
N SER A 64 7.97 -0.11 -19.36
CA SER A 64 7.37 1.22 -19.53
C SER A 64 7.97 2.22 -18.56
N ASP A 65 8.35 3.39 -19.06
CA ASP A 65 8.85 4.53 -18.29
C ASP A 65 8.14 4.66 -16.93
N ALA A 66 8.90 4.48 -15.84
CA ALA A 66 8.36 4.57 -14.47
C ALA A 66 7.69 5.94 -14.20
N THR A 67 8.07 6.96 -14.98
CA THR A 67 7.57 8.35 -14.93
C THR A 67 6.11 8.52 -15.35
N GLN A 68 5.49 7.53 -16.00
CA GLN A 68 4.09 7.59 -16.45
C GLN A 68 3.14 6.71 -15.63
N HIS A 69 3.61 6.09 -14.54
CA HIS A 69 2.75 5.20 -13.76
C HIS A 69 1.66 6.02 -13.02
N PRO A 70 0.36 5.69 -13.15
CA PRO A 70 -0.74 6.43 -12.51
C PRO A 70 -0.57 6.59 -10.98
N VAL A 71 0.12 5.65 -10.34
CA VAL A 71 0.46 5.68 -8.92
C VAL A 71 1.35 6.87 -8.56
N GLN A 72 2.25 7.32 -9.44
CA GLN A 72 3.08 8.50 -9.15
C GLN A 72 2.24 9.76 -9.02
N GLY A 73 1.26 9.94 -9.92
CA GLY A 73 0.29 11.04 -9.84
C GLY A 73 -0.55 10.96 -8.56
N PHE A 74 -1.01 9.76 -8.20
CA PHE A 74 -1.71 9.55 -6.92
C PHE A 74 -0.84 9.90 -5.71
N ALA A 75 0.42 9.46 -5.68
CA ALA A 75 1.35 9.74 -4.60
C ALA A 75 1.67 11.25 -4.49
N GLN A 76 1.78 11.95 -5.62
CA GLN A 76 1.91 13.41 -5.62
C GLN A 76 0.65 14.08 -5.03
N GLN A 77 -0.54 13.70 -5.50
CA GLN A 77 -1.79 14.23 -4.98
C GLN A 77 -1.96 13.94 -3.48
N LEU A 78 -1.51 12.79 -3.00
CA LEU A 78 -1.53 12.42 -1.60
C LEU A 78 -0.65 13.35 -0.75
N ARG A 79 0.57 13.66 -1.22
CA ARG A 79 1.44 14.66 -0.58
C ARG A 79 0.79 16.03 -0.53
N GLU A 80 0.25 16.51 -1.66
CA GLU A 80 -0.34 17.84 -1.77
C GLU A 80 -1.64 18.00 -0.98
N LYS A 81 -2.54 17.01 -1.05
CA LYS A 81 -3.87 17.12 -0.46
C LYS A 81 -3.88 16.76 1.02
N CYS A 82 -3.04 15.82 1.46
CA CYS A 82 -3.03 15.33 2.83
C CYS A 82 -1.82 15.80 3.65
N GLY A 83 -0.77 16.35 3.03
CA GLY A 83 0.39 16.89 3.75
C GLY A 83 1.23 15.82 4.46
N VAL A 84 1.20 14.59 3.96
CA VAL A 84 1.89 13.43 4.57
C VAL A 84 3.14 13.04 3.79
N VAL A 85 4.09 12.43 4.50
CA VAL A 85 5.26 11.79 3.87
C VAL A 85 4.77 10.56 3.10
N VAL A 86 5.18 10.44 1.84
CA VAL A 86 4.82 9.30 0.98
C VAL A 86 6.07 8.62 0.47
N VAL A 87 6.19 7.33 0.78
CA VAL A 87 7.25 6.41 0.34
C VAL A 87 6.68 5.49 -0.72
N LEU A 88 7.35 5.41 -1.86
CA LEU A 88 7.01 4.45 -2.92
C LEU A 88 7.82 3.19 -2.72
N THR A 89 7.19 2.02 -2.83
CA THR A 89 7.86 0.72 -2.74
C THR A 89 7.52 -0.15 -3.94
N ASP A 90 8.55 -0.75 -4.55
CA ASP A 90 8.38 -1.71 -5.63
C ASP A 90 7.73 -2.99 -5.10
N GLU A 91 6.69 -3.45 -5.79
CA GLU A 91 5.99 -4.70 -5.53
C GLU A 91 6.84 -5.89 -6.01
N MET A 92 7.62 -6.52 -5.13
CA MET A 92 8.29 -7.79 -5.50
C MET A 92 7.32 -8.98 -5.50
N PHE A 93 6.18 -8.88 -4.78
CA PHE A 93 5.23 -9.98 -4.56
C PHE A 93 4.21 -10.22 -5.68
N THR A 94 4.03 -9.31 -6.64
CA THR A 94 3.13 -9.55 -7.79
C THR A 94 3.84 -10.25 -8.96
N SER A 95 5.14 -10.56 -8.82
CA SER A 95 5.82 -11.43 -9.76
C SER A 95 5.15 -12.81 -9.77
N LYS A 96 4.96 -13.40 -10.96
CA LYS A 96 4.40 -14.74 -11.13
C LYS A 96 5.08 -15.78 -10.22
N LEU A 97 6.37 -15.60 -9.93
CA LEU A 97 7.15 -16.46 -9.05
C LEU A 97 6.66 -16.43 -7.60
N ALA A 98 6.31 -15.26 -7.06
CA ALA A 98 5.75 -15.16 -5.70
C ALA A 98 4.34 -15.78 -5.63
N GLN A 99 3.52 -15.60 -6.67
CA GLN A 99 2.22 -16.27 -6.77
C GLN A 99 2.35 -17.80 -6.90
N GLU A 100 3.35 -18.29 -7.63
CA GLU A 100 3.66 -19.71 -7.75
C GLU A 100 4.13 -20.30 -6.40
N LEU A 101 5.03 -19.61 -5.69
CA LEU A 101 5.51 -20.02 -4.36
C LEU A 101 4.40 -20.03 -3.29
N MET A 102 3.47 -19.08 -3.33
CA MET A 102 2.29 -19.06 -2.44
C MET A 102 1.31 -20.20 -2.75
N LYS A 103 1.12 -20.50 -4.04
CA LYS A 103 0.32 -21.65 -4.49
C LYS A 103 0.93 -22.99 -4.05
N GLU A 104 2.26 -23.11 -4.08
CA GLU A 104 3.00 -24.29 -3.58
C GLU A 104 2.88 -24.46 -2.06
N ARG A 105 2.77 -23.36 -1.30
CA ARG A 105 2.57 -23.38 0.16
C ARG A 105 1.13 -23.64 0.61
N GLY A 106 0.18 -23.78 -0.33
CA GLY A 106 -1.23 -24.01 -0.01
C GLY A 106 -1.99 -22.77 0.48
N GLU A 107 -1.36 -21.59 0.43
CA GLU A 107 -2.00 -20.31 0.73
C GLU A 107 -2.88 -19.93 -0.48
N LYS A 108 -4.13 -20.41 -0.48
CA LYS A 108 -5.12 -20.09 -1.50
C LYS A 108 -5.26 -18.58 -1.63
N GLN A 109 -5.19 -18.05 -2.85
CA GLN A 109 -5.95 -16.96 -3.50
C GLN A 109 -6.68 -15.85 -2.70
N VAL A 110 -6.43 -15.63 -1.40
CA VAL A 110 -7.08 -14.58 -0.59
C VAL A 110 -6.75 -13.19 -1.16
N MET A 111 -5.56 -13.05 -1.77
CA MET A 111 -5.10 -11.80 -2.40
C MET A 111 -5.95 -11.32 -3.59
N ALA A 112 -6.65 -12.21 -4.29
CA ALA A 112 -7.30 -11.84 -5.56
C ALA A 112 -8.67 -11.15 -5.38
N HIS A 113 -9.19 -11.04 -4.15
CA HIS A 113 -10.51 -10.44 -3.90
C HIS A 113 -10.56 -9.41 -2.77
N ASP A 114 -9.49 -9.26 -1.98
CA ASP A 114 -9.46 -8.30 -0.87
C ASP A 114 -8.26 -7.34 -0.99
N ASP A 115 -8.55 -6.12 -1.44
CA ASP A 115 -7.55 -5.05 -1.61
C ASP A 115 -6.84 -4.72 -0.28
N ALA A 116 -7.53 -4.83 0.88
CA ALA A 116 -6.92 -4.51 2.18
C ALA A 116 -5.87 -5.55 2.62
N GLU A 117 -6.05 -6.83 2.27
CA GLU A 117 -5.04 -7.86 2.49
C GLU A 117 -3.82 -7.65 1.59
N ALA A 118 -4.01 -7.19 0.35
CA ALA A 118 -2.90 -6.80 -0.51
C ALA A 118 -2.08 -5.64 0.09
N ALA A 119 -2.75 -4.60 0.58
CA ALA A 119 -2.11 -3.47 1.26
C ALA A 119 -1.34 -3.88 2.53
N LYS A 120 -1.86 -4.87 3.28
CA LYS A 120 -1.21 -5.43 4.46
C LYS A 120 0.09 -6.14 4.11
N LEU A 121 0.07 -7.02 3.10
CA LEU A 121 1.26 -7.74 2.66
C LEU A 121 2.34 -6.78 2.15
N LEU A 122 1.92 -5.77 1.39
CA LEU A 122 2.80 -4.72 0.92
C LEU A 122 3.48 -3.97 2.08
N LEU A 123 2.70 -3.56 3.07
CA LEU A 123 3.21 -2.83 4.21
C LEU A 123 4.14 -3.73 5.05
N GLN A 124 3.76 -5.00 5.23
CA GLN A 124 4.58 -5.98 5.95
C GLN A 124 5.94 -6.16 5.27
N GLU A 125 5.96 -6.34 3.94
CA GLU A 125 7.20 -6.47 3.18
C GLU A 125 8.09 -5.24 3.34
N TRP A 126 7.50 -4.03 3.26
CA TRP A 126 8.25 -2.80 3.47
C TRP A 126 8.81 -2.68 4.89
N LEU A 127 8.06 -3.11 5.91
CA LEU A 127 8.53 -3.11 7.30
C LEU A 127 9.72 -4.04 7.52
N GLU A 128 9.79 -5.15 6.79
CA GLU A 128 10.83 -6.18 6.91
C GLU A 128 12.14 -5.82 6.21
N ARG A 129 12.11 -4.84 5.29
CA ARG A 129 13.32 -4.41 4.58
C ARG A 129 14.35 -3.83 5.57
N PRO A 130 15.61 -4.29 5.52
CA PRO A 130 16.64 -3.92 6.50
C PRO A 130 17.11 -2.45 6.40
N ASN A 131 16.85 -1.76 5.28
CA ASN A 131 17.08 -0.32 5.14
C ASN A 131 15.76 0.38 4.80
N LYS A 132 15.14 0.99 5.81
CA LYS A 132 14.11 2.01 5.61
C LYS A 132 14.85 3.33 5.45
N LEU A 133 14.83 3.90 4.24
CA LEU A 133 15.41 5.18 3.77
C LEU A 133 16.42 4.98 2.64
#